data_AF-A0A1S8NBS6-F1
#
_entry.id   AF-A0A1S8NBS6-F1
#
_cell.length_a   1.000
_cell.length_b   1.000
_cell.length_c   1.000
_cell.angle_alpha   90.00
_cell.angle_beta   90.00
_cell.angle_gamma   90.00
#
_symmetry.space_group_name_H-M   'P 1'
#
loop_
_entity.id
_entity.type
_entity.pdbx_description
1 polymer ?
#
loop_
_entity_poly.entity_id
_entity_poly.type
_entity_poly.pdbx_seq_one_letter_code
_entity_poly.pdbx_strand_id
1 'polypeptide(L)'
;MDNRQLTFYHLLYGKIKKSHKYYANKILDHLYPDNSLNQLDILSKFANKHSKIVKASIKDLEECNLIVNVNNPKSIRSEKKYILTKHGKQLVEEASNLL
;
A
#
# COMPACT_ATOMS: atom_id res chain seq x y z
N MET A 1 8.54 15.16 22.29
CA MET A 1 7.45 15.13 21.29
C MET A 1 8.08 15.50 19.96
N ASP A 2 8.09 14.57 19.02
CA ASP A 2 8.67 14.80 17.69
C ASP A 2 7.76 15.77 16.93
N ASN A 3 8.12 17.05 16.91
CA ASN A 3 7.42 18.13 16.18
C ASN A 3 7.69 18.04 14.67
N ARG A 4 7.58 16.84 14.09
CA ARG A 4 7.69 16.67 12.65
C ARG A 4 6.38 17.14 12.04
N GLN A 5 6.46 18.10 11.13
CA GLN A 5 5.32 18.47 10.30
C GLN A 5 4.84 17.20 9.59
N LEU A 6 3.65 16.72 9.93
CA LEU A 6 3.03 15.59 9.25
C LEU A 6 2.84 15.99 7.80
N THR A 7 3.58 15.33 6.91
CA THR A 7 3.39 15.53 5.47
C THR A 7 2.02 15.02 5.05
N PHE A 8 1.50 15.53 3.94
CA PHE A 8 0.16 15.17 3.47
C PHE A 8 -0.05 13.65 3.34
N TYR A 9 0.97 12.90 2.90
CA TYR A 9 0.90 11.45 2.76
C TYR A 9 0.99 10.70 4.10
N HIS A 10 1.62 11.29 5.13
CA HIS A 10 1.49 10.78 6.50
C HIS A 10 0.07 10.95 7.03
N LEU A 11 -0.63 12.02 6.68
CA LEU A 11 -2.04 12.20 7.01
C LEU A 11 -2.94 11.20 6.27
N LEU A 12 -2.65 10.91 5.00
CA LEU A 12 -3.33 9.86 4.23
C LEU A 12 -3.14 8.49 4.90
N TYR A 13 -1.90 8.11 5.18
CA TYR A 13 -1.59 6.87 5.87
C TYR A 13 -2.19 6.81 7.30
N GLY A 14 -2.33 7.96 7.95
CA GLY A 14 -3.00 8.09 9.24
C GLY A 14 -4.43 7.57 9.26
N LYS A 15 -5.13 7.60 8.13
CA LYS A 15 -6.52 7.11 7.96
C LYS A 15 -6.63 5.59 7.93
N ILE A 16 -5.54 4.88 7.65
CA ILE A 16 -5.52 3.42 7.63
C ILE A 16 -5.76 2.88 9.05
N LYS A 17 -6.60 1.84 9.15
CA LYS A 17 -6.89 1.21 10.45
C LYS A 17 -5.60 0.70 11.10
N LYS A 18 -5.45 0.90 12.41
CA LYS A 18 -4.24 0.51 13.16
C LYS A 18 -3.89 -0.98 12.98
N SER A 19 -4.88 -1.86 12.92
CA SER A 19 -4.70 -3.29 12.67
C SER A 19 -4.18 -3.63 11.27
N HIS A 20 -4.41 -2.77 10.28
CA HIS A 20 -4.02 -2.96 8.89
C HIS A 20 -2.61 -2.41 8.60
N LYS A 21 -2.13 -1.44 9.39
CA LYS A 21 -0.87 -0.72 9.19
C LYS A 21 0.35 -1.62 8.99
N TYR A 22 0.46 -2.71 9.74
CA TYR A 22 1.55 -3.68 9.57
C TYR A 22 1.59 -4.25 8.15
N TYR A 23 0.45 -4.74 7.66
CA TYR A 23 0.34 -5.31 6.31
C TYR A 23 0.45 -4.23 5.24
N ALA A 24 -0.14 -3.04 5.48
CA ALA A 24 -0.04 -1.90 4.59
C ALA A 24 1.41 -1.49 4.34
N ASN A 25 2.23 -1.40 5.39
CA ASN A 25 3.67 -1.11 5.25
C ASN A 25 4.39 -2.17 4.43
N LYS A 26 4.17 -3.45 4.73
CA LYS A 26 4.78 -4.53 3.95
C LYS A 26 4.39 -4.51 2.49
N ILE A 27 3.14 -4.17 2.17
CA ILE A 27 2.69 -4.01 0.79
C ILE A 27 3.43 -2.85 0.11
N LEU A 28 3.53 -1.70 0.78
CA LEU A 28 4.26 -0.54 0.25
C LEU A 28 5.74 -0.86 0.00
N ASP A 29 6.41 -1.54 0.94
CA ASP A 29 7.80 -1.98 0.79
C ASP A 29 7.99 -2.91 -0.42
N HIS A 30 7.04 -3.83 -0.65
CA HIS A 30 7.11 -4.75 -1.79
C HIS A 30 6.86 -4.08 -3.15
N LEU A 31 6.09 -2.99 -3.18
CA LEU A 31 5.81 -2.22 -4.39
C LEU A 31 6.90 -1.16 -4.67
N TYR A 32 7.68 -0.75 -3.65
CA TYR A 32 8.74 0.23 -3.81
C TYR A 32 9.94 -0.32 -4.61
N PRO A 33 10.61 0.52 -5.43
CA PRO A 33 10.19 1.84 -5.86
C PRO A 33 9.17 1.82 -7.00
N ASP A 34 9.29 0.86 -7.92
CA ASP A 34 8.54 0.80 -9.19
C ASP A 34 8.07 -0.61 -9.54
N ASN A 35 7.93 -1.46 -8.52
CA ASN A 35 7.39 -2.80 -8.71
C ASN A 35 5.89 -2.75 -8.94
N SER A 36 5.41 -3.69 -9.76
CA SER A 36 4.00 -3.87 -10.00
C SER A 36 3.59 -5.30 -9.74
N LEU A 37 2.72 -5.48 -8.75
CA LEU A 37 2.28 -6.79 -8.28
C LEU A 37 0.78 -6.93 -8.47
N ASN A 38 0.33 -8.11 -8.90
CA ASN A 38 -1.09 -8.42 -8.86
C ASN A 38 -1.53 -8.74 -7.41
N GLN A 39 -2.85 -8.80 -7.20
CA GLN A 39 -3.39 -9.04 -5.87
C GLN A 39 -2.99 -10.41 -5.31
N LEU A 40 -2.89 -11.47 -6.12
CA LEU A 40 -2.49 -12.80 -5.67
C LEU A 40 -1.00 -12.85 -5.27
N ASP A 41 -0.13 -12.16 -6.01
CA ASP A 41 1.30 -12.01 -5.73
C ASP A 41 1.52 -11.26 -4.42
N ILE A 42 0.69 -10.26 -4.12
CA ILE A 42 0.71 -9.60 -2.82
C ILE A 42 0.30 -10.59 -1.74
N LEU A 43 -0.78 -11.33 -1.94
CA LEU A 43 -1.31 -12.27 -0.94
C LEU A 43 -0.35 -13.43 -0.66
N SER A 44 0.38 -13.92 -1.67
CA SER A 44 1.32 -15.03 -1.53
C SER A 44 2.53 -14.69 -0.65
N LYS A 45 2.83 -13.39 -0.45
CA LYS A 45 3.88 -12.92 0.48
C LYS A 45 3.47 -13.01 1.95
N PHE A 46 2.21 -13.34 2.24
CA PHE A 46 1.69 -13.46 3.59
C PHE A 46 1.12 -14.86 3.85
N ALA A 47 1.10 -15.28 5.11
CA ALA A 47 0.42 -16.53 5.46
C ALA A 47 -1.08 -16.46 5.13
N ASN A 48 -1.64 -17.53 4.55
CA ASN A 48 -3.01 -17.57 4.05
C ASN A 48 -4.07 -17.15 5.11
N LYS A 49 -3.82 -17.45 6.39
CA LYS A 49 -4.68 -17.01 7.51
C LYS A 49 -4.88 -15.49 7.59
N HIS A 50 -3.97 -14.70 7.02
CA HIS A 50 -4.02 -13.24 6.97
C HIS A 50 -4.63 -12.70 5.68
N SER A 51 -5.05 -13.54 4.74
CA SER A 51 -5.57 -13.11 3.42
C SER A 51 -6.69 -12.06 3.55
N LYS A 52 -7.62 -12.22 4.50
CA LYS A 52 -8.70 -11.25 4.73
C LYS A 52 -8.18 -9.85 5.13
N ILE A 53 -7.23 -9.79 6.06
CA ILE A 53 -6.69 -8.51 6.55
C ILE A 53 -5.73 -7.88 5.54
N VAL A 54 -5.00 -8.68 4.76
CA VAL A 54 -4.16 -8.19 3.67
C VAL A 54 -5.05 -7.57 2.58
N LYS A 55 -6.14 -8.22 2.17
CA LYS A 55 -7.12 -7.65 1.23
C LYS A 55 -7.71 -6.33 1.74
N ALA A 56 -8.06 -6.27 3.02
CA ALA A 56 -8.56 -5.03 3.63
C ALA A 56 -7.48 -3.93 3.62
N SER A 57 -6.22 -4.27 3.87
CA SER A 57 -5.09 -3.33 3.84
C SER A 57 -4.83 -2.79 2.44
N ILE A 58 -4.93 -3.63 1.40
CA ILE A 58 -4.86 -3.19 -0.01
C ILE A 58 -5.97 -2.16 -0.29
N LYS A 59 -7.20 -2.44 0.16
CA LYS A 59 -8.33 -1.53 -0.02
C LYS A 59 -8.12 -0.19 0.70
N ASP A 60 -7.67 -0.21 1.95
CA ASP A 60 -7.35 1.01 2.70
C ASP A 60 -6.26 1.83 1.98
N LEU A 61 -5.23 1.18 1.44
CA LEU A 61 -4.16 1.84 0.67
C LEU A 61 -4.68 2.46 -0.65
N GLU A 62 -5.59 1.78 -1.35
CA GLU A 62 -6.27 2.25 -2.57
C GLU A 62 -7.14 3.48 -2.24
N GLU A 63 -7.94 3.42 -1.16
CA GLU A 63 -8.77 4.54 -0.68
C GLU A 63 -7.95 5.74 -0.20
N CYS A 64 -6.75 5.49 0.36
CA CYS A 64 -5.82 6.54 0.77
C CYS A 64 -4.96 7.07 -0.38
N ASN A 65 -5.17 6.62 -1.63
CA ASN A 65 -4.40 7.01 -2.81
C ASN A 65 -2.88 6.81 -2.65
N LEU A 66 -2.47 5.78 -1.91
CA LEU A 66 -1.05 5.40 -1.74
C LEU A 66 -0.63 4.33 -2.75
N ILE A 67 -1.59 3.53 -3.22
CA ILE A 67 -1.44 2.61 -4.36
C ILE A 67 -2.56 2.86 -5.37
N VAL A 68 -2.35 2.46 -6.62
CA VAL A 68 -3.37 2.53 -7.67
C VAL A 68 -3.40 1.25 -8.48
N ASN A 69 -4.60 0.82 -8.88
CA ASN A 69 -4.79 -0.28 -9.81
C ASN A 69 -4.56 0.21 -11.25
N VAL A 70 -3.64 -0.42 -11.98
CA VAL A 70 -3.25 -0.04 -13.34
C VAL A 70 -3.97 -0.85 -14.44
N ASN A 71 -4.85 -1.77 -14.06
CA ASN A 71 -5.58 -2.55 -15.05
C ASN A 71 -6.61 -1.71 -15.81
N ASN A 72 -6.77 -2.07 -17.09
CA ASN A 72 -7.74 -1.45 -17.98
C ASN A 72 -9.17 -1.84 -17.55
N PRO A 73 -10.06 -0.88 -17.25
CA PRO A 73 -11.43 -1.15 -16.77
C PRO A 73 -12.29 -1.97 -17.74
N LYS A 74 -11.86 -2.13 -19.00
CA LYS A 74 -12.55 -2.94 -20.01
C LYS A 74 -12.40 -4.45 -19.85
N SER A 75 -11.50 -4.94 -18.99
CA SER A 75 -11.29 -6.38 -18.82
C SER A 75 -11.99 -6.91 -17.57
N ILE A 76 -13.17 -7.48 -17.80
CA ILE A 76 -14.10 -8.10 -16.82
C ILE A 76 -13.43 -9.19 -15.96
N ARG A 77 -12.27 -9.73 -16.38
CA ARG A 77 -11.54 -10.82 -15.70
C ARG A 77 -10.12 -10.44 -15.28
N SER A 78 -9.71 -9.18 -15.45
CA SER A 78 -8.31 -8.83 -15.17
C SER A 78 -8.04 -8.67 -13.68
N GLU A 79 -7.19 -9.55 -13.16
CA GLU A 79 -6.72 -9.55 -11.79
C GLU A 79 -6.01 -8.24 -11.46
N LYS A 80 -6.55 -7.47 -10.49
CA LYS A 80 -6.04 -6.14 -10.13
C LYS A 80 -4.52 -6.13 -9.97
N LYS A 81 -3.86 -5.21 -10.68
CA LYS A 81 -2.42 -4.99 -10.64
C LYS A 81 -2.13 -3.64 -10.04
N TYR A 82 -1.31 -3.60 -9.00
CA TYR A 82 -1.09 -2.42 -8.19
C TYR A 82 0.32 -1.86 -8.39
N ILE A 83 0.45 -0.53 -8.32
CA ILE A 83 1.71 0.21 -8.23
C ILE A 83 1.62 1.26 -7.12
N LEU A 84 2.76 1.75 -6.65
CA LEU A 84 2.80 2.93 -5.78
C LEU A 84 2.37 4.19 -6.55
N THR A 85 1.59 5.05 -5.89
CA THR A 85 1.42 6.43 -6.35
C THR A 85 2.63 7.28 -5.95
N LYS A 86 2.70 8.52 -6.44
CA LYS A 86 3.72 9.49 -5.99
C LYS A 86 3.74 9.62 -4.46
N HIS A 87 2.57 9.67 -3.83
CA HIS A 87 2.44 9.77 -2.38
C HIS A 87 2.89 8.50 -1.65
N GLY A 88 2.59 7.32 -2.21
CA GLY A 88 3.08 6.05 -1.68
C GLY A 88 4.60 5.95 -1.70
N LYS A 89 5.25 6.39 -2.79
CA LYS A 89 6.72 6.41 -2.89
C LYS A 89 7.35 7.34 -1.85
N GLN A 90 6.85 8.57 -1.74
CA GLN A 90 7.35 9.56 -0.77
C GLN A 90 7.23 9.06 0.67
N LEU A 91 6.14 8.35 0.99
CA LEU A 91 5.94 7.76 2.31
C LEU A 91 7.02 6.71 2.65
N VAL A 92 7.37 5.85 1.70
CA VAL A 92 8.40 4.80 1.91
C VAL A 92 9.81 5.40 1.94
N GLU A 93 10.10 6.39 1.10
CA GLU A 93 11.38 7.11 1.08
C GLU A 93 11.65 7.81 2.41
N GLU A 94 10.65 8.53 2.95
CA GLU A 94 10.79 9.16 4.26
C GLU A 94 10.99 8.14 5.37
N ALA A 95 10.27 7.02 5.34
CA ALA A 95 10.45 5.97 6.33
C ALA A 95 11.86 5.34 6.26
N SER A 96 12.43 5.22 5.06
CA SER A 96 13.75 4.63 4.84
C SER A 96 14.90 5.57 5.22
N ASN A 97 14.72 6.89 5.02
CA ASN A 97 15.70 7.91 5.44
C ASN A 97 15.72 8.15 6.95
N LEU A 98 14.83 7.51 7.71
CA LEU A 98 14.76 7.59 9.17
C LEU A 98 15.44 6.41 9.89
N LEU A 99 16.02 5.47 9.13
CA LEU A 99 16.89 4.38 9.60
C LEU A 99 18.35 4.77 9.46
#